data_AF-A0A9D8ACF1-F1
#
_entry.id   AF-A0A9D8ACF1-F1
#
_cell.length_a   1.000
_cell.length_b   1.000
_cell.length_c   1.000
_cell.angle_alpha   90.00
_cell.angle_beta   90.00
_cell.angle_gamma   90.00
#
_symmetry.space_group_name_H-M   'P 1'
#
loop_
_entity.id
_entity.type
_entity.pdbx_description
1 polymer ?
#
loop_
_entity_poly.entity_id
_entity_poly.type
_entity_poly.pdbx_seq_one_letter_code
_entity_poly.pdbx_strand_id
1 'polypeptide(L)'
;MNASLKPATVNYVGADIDSIWTRIYYHVWWPGQGNDPIYLANTAMNRARNTYYGNNYTPHMFTNGKDSGSNTINWKEDPRDYIEKVGMFGISLDGARTGNDITFTVTMDAVKTTTDSQDLRLFVAAVMDTIKYPGSANGLTEHHNAVIELLTGLTGKSINLISGSDTKESFTWTMRSEWIDHPDFSWQISGLKVVAWIQDYKNKDILQVREYLFD
;
A
#
# COMPACT_ATOMS: atom_id res chain seq x y z
N MET A 1 3.02 16.20 -1.33
CA MET A 1 2.91 15.24 -2.46
C MET A 1 1.46 14.79 -2.72
N ASN A 2 0.52 14.88 -1.77
CA ASN A 2 -0.92 14.61 -2.04
C ASN A 2 -1.65 15.68 -2.85
N ALA A 3 -0.99 16.81 -3.12
CA ALA A 3 -1.41 17.74 -4.14
C ALA A 3 -1.52 17.09 -5.54
N SER A 4 -0.85 15.96 -5.81
CA SER A 4 -0.81 15.34 -7.15
C SER A 4 -2.11 14.70 -7.64
N LEU A 5 -3.15 14.61 -6.81
CA LEU A 5 -4.44 13.97 -7.15
C LEU A 5 -5.61 14.97 -7.21
N LYS A 6 -5.33 16.29 -7.18
CA LYS A 6 -6.36 17.30 -7.39
C LYS A 6 -6.10 18.04 -8.71
N PRO A 7 -7.11 18.15 -9.60
CA PRO A 7 -7.07 19.15 -10.66
C PRO A 7 -6.71 20.50 -10.05
N ALA A 8 -5.79 21.24 -10.67
CA ALA A 8 -5.24 22.54 -10.23
C ALA A 8 -3.98 22.53 -9.33
N THR A 9 -3.17 21.46 -9.34
CA THR A 9 -1.79 21.54 -8.82
C THR A 9 -0.75 21.24 -9.89
N VAL A 10 0.44 21.85 -9.76
CA VAL A 10 1.58 21.63 -10.68
C VAL A 10 2.11 20.18 -10.69
N ASN A 11 1.64 19.35 -9.76
CA ASN A 11 2.05 17.96 -9.61
C ASN A 11 0.95 16.98 -10.04
N TYR A 12 -0.15 17.45 -10.63
CA TYR A 12 -1.22 16.57 -11.07
C TYR A 12 -0.74 15.57 -12.13
N VAL A 13 -1.04 14.29 -11.92
CA VAL A 13 -0.59 13.18 -12.80
C VAL A 13 -1.48 13.00 -14.03
N GLY A 14 -2.63 13.69 -14.10
CA GLY A 14 -3.64 13.46 -15.14
C GLY A 14 -4.68 12.43 -14.69
N ALA A 15 -5.90 12.54 -15.20
CA ALA A 15 -7.04 11.72 -14.75
C ALA A 15 -6.85 10.22 -15.05
N ASP A 16 -6.14 9.91 -16.13
CA ASP A 16 -5.89 8.52 -16.55
C ASP A 16 -5.03 7.77 -15.53
N ILE A 17 -4.09 8.44 -14.87
CA ILE A 17 -3.27 7.84 -13.80
C ILE A 17 -4.01 7.90 -12.47
N ASP A 18 -4.62 9.05 -12.15
CA ASP A 18 -5.30 9.30 -10.89
C ASP A 18 -6.39 8.25 -10.60
N SER A 19 -7.09 7.79 -11.64
CA SER A 19 -8.18 6.80 -11.52
C SER A 19 -7.73 5.36 -11.33
N ILE A 20 -6.46 5.03 -11.61
CA ILE A 20 -5.95 3.64 -11.58
C ILE A 20 -4.79 3.44 -10.61
N TRP A 21 -4.19 4.52 -10.10
CA TRP A 21 -2.96 4.48 -9.33
C TRP A 21 -3.21 4.48 -7.82
N THR A 22 -2.92 3.34 -7.17
CA THR A 22 -2.95 3.24 -5.70
C THR A 22 -1.57 3.57 -5.11
N ARG A 23 -1.54 4.46 -4.11
CA ARG A 23 -0.30 4.83 -3.39
C ARG A 23 -0.42 4.42 -1.94
N ILE A 24 0.63 3.81 -1.42
CA ILE A 24 0.77 3.45 -0.01
C ILE A 24 2.15 3.87 0.49
N TYR A 25 2.27 4.18 1.78
CA TYR A 25 3.49 4.72 2.36
C TYR A 25 3.94 3.88 3.55
N TYR A 26 5.20 3.46 3.52
CA TYR A 26 5.89 2.89 4.67
C TYR A 26 6.74 3.98 5.31
N HIS A 27 6.62 4.13 6.62
CA HIS A 27 7.41 5.09 7.37
C HIS A 27 8.75 4.47 7.76
N VAL A 28 9.80 5.29 7.86
CA VAL A 28 11.14 4.82 8.23
C VAL A 28 11.70 5.65 9.39
N TRP A 29 12.76 5.17 10.01
CA TRP A 29 13.32 5.73 11.24
C TRP A 29 14.31 6.87 11.00
N TRP A 30 14.54 7.30 9.77
CA TRP A 30 15.47 8.36 9.37
C TRP A 30 14.81 9.26 8.32
N PRO A 31 15.30 10.48 8.05
CA PRO A 31 16.49 11.15 8.59
C PRO A 31 16.35 11.67 10.03
N GLY A 32 15.16 11.58 10.64
CA GLY A 32 14.96 11.88 12.06
C GLY A 32 15.70 10.90 12.99
N GLN A 33 15.76 11.18 14.29
CA GLN A 33 16.46 10.36 15.30
C GLN A 33 15.77 9.01 15.64
N GLY A 34 14.99 8.42 14.71
CA GLY A 34 14.24 7.20 14.98
C GLY A 34 12.92 7.39 15.73
N ASN A 35 12.49 8.63 15.90
CA ASN A 35 11.34 9.00 16.72
C ASN A 35 10.07 9.31 15.91
N ASP A 36 9.96 8.86 14.66
CA ASP A 36 8.70 8.97 13.91
C ASP A 36 7.69 8.01 14.56
N PRO A 37 6.61 8.53 15.20
CA PRO A 37 5.66 7.69 15.93
C PRO A 37 4.89 6.74 15.00
N ILE A 38 4.70 7.11 13.73
CA ILE A 38 4.02 6.27 12.72
C ILE A 38 4.92 5.08 12.35
N TYR A 39 6.24 5.30 12.26
CA TYR A 39 7.20 4.19 12.13
C TYR A 39 7.23 3.30 13.38
N LEU A 40 7.23 3.91 14.58
CA LEU A 40 7.32 3.20 15.86
C LEU A 40 6.11 2.30 16.13
N ALA A 41 4.92 2.69 15.68
CA ALA A 41 3.70 1.88 15.82
C ALA A 41 3.80 0.49 15.16
N ASN A 42 4.62 0.34 14.11
CA ASN A 42 4.87 -0.96 13.47
C ASN A 42 6.29 -1.09 12.87
N THR A 43 7.30 -1.10 13.73
CA THR A 43 8.72 -1.13 13.29
C THR A 43 9.08 -2.37 12.48
N ALA A 44 8.55 -3.54 12.84
CA ALA A 44 8.85 -4.80 12.18
C ALA A 44 8.40 -4.77 10.71
N MET A 45 7.16 -4.32 10.45
CA MET A 45 6.61 -4.20 9.11
C MET A 45 7.37 -3.19 8.26
N ASN A 46 7.56 -1.99 8.80
CA ASN A 46 8.25 -0.92 8.11
C ASN A 46 9.69 -1.31 7.74
N ARG A 47 10.43 -1.96 8.66
CA ARG A 47 11.78 -2.46 8.39
C ARG A 47 11.77 -3.56 7.32
N ALA A 48 10.88 -4.54 7.43
CA ALA A 48 10.83 -5.64 6.47
C ALA A 48 10.59 -5.14 5.04
N ARG A 49 9.65 -4.21 4.84
CA ARG A 49 9.39 -3.62 3.52
C ARG A 49 10.51 -2.69 3.06
N ASN A 50 11.07 -1.87 3.94
CA ASN A 50 12.25 -1.04 3.60
C ASN A 50 13.43 -1.90 3.12
N THR A 51 13.75 -2.98 3.85
CA THR A 51 14.83 -3.92 3.51
C THR A 51 14.55 -4.65 2.20
N TYR A 52 13.32 -5.11 1.97
CA TYR A 52 12.94 -5.77 0.71
C TYR A 52 13.17 -4.89 -0.51
N TYR A 53 12.84 -3.60 -0.41
CA TYR A 53 13.08 -2.64 -1.49
C TYR A 53 14.53 -2.16 -1.56
N GLY A 54 15.35 -2.40 -0.51
CA GLY A 54 16.74 -1.94 -0.46
C GLY A 54 16.87 -0.42 -0.26
N ASN A 55 15.87 0.20 0.37
CA ASN A 55 15.80 1.65 0.50
C ASN A 55 16.76 2.21 1.56
N ASN A 56 17.44 3.31 1.23
CA ASN A 56 18.41 4.02 2.07
C ASN A 56 18.28 5.56 2.05
N TYR A 57 17.26 6.14 1.40
CA TYR A 57 16.95 7.58 1.47
C TYR A 57 15.45 7.88 1.34
N THR A 58 15.04 9.10 1.69
CA THR A 58 13.63 9.51 1.72
C THR A 58 13.53 10.95 1.27
N PRO A 59 12.50 11.31 0.50
CA PRO A 59 11.46 10.41 -0.04
C PRO A 59 12.04 9.46 -1.11
N HIS A 60 11.50 8.24 -1.21
CA HIS A 60 11.91 7.26 -2.23
C HIS A 60 10.69 6.44 -2.64
N MET A 61 10.36 6.47 -3.93
CA MET A 61 9.19 5.78 -4.49
C MET A 61 9.61 4.57 -5.31
N PHE A 62 8.79 3.52 -5.22
CA PHE A 62 8.83 2.39 -6.14
C PHE A 62 7.50 2.33 -6.89
N THR A 63 7.54 2.33 -8.22
CA THR A 63 6.37 2.32 -9.11
C THR A 63 6.24 0.93 -9.71
N ASN A 64 5.22 0.16 -9.31
CA ASN A 64 5.03 -1.24 -9.74
C ASN A 64 6.28 -2.13 -9.59
N GLY A 65 7.12 -1.86 -8.59
CA GLY A 65 8.38 -2.57 -8.35
C GLY A 65 9.63 -1.89 -8.92
N LYS A 66 9.47 -1.01 -9.92
CA LYS A 66 10.55 -0.17 -10.49
C LYS A 66 10.99 0.86 -9.47
N ASP A 67 12.30 1.02 -9.29
CA ASP A 67 12.86 2.13 -8.50
C ASP A 67 12.63 3.46 -9.26
N SER A 68 11.81 4.34 -8.68
CA SER A 68 11.50 5.66 -9.23
C SER A 68 12.27 6.79 -8.53
N GLY A 69 13.08 6.47 -7.52
CA GLY A 69 13.93 7.40 -6.79
C GLY A 69 13.20 8.49 -5.99
N SER A 70 13.90 9.64 -5.80
CA SER A 70 13.43 10.80 -5.01
C SER A 70 12.92 11.99 -5.85
N ASN A 71 12.66 11.82 -7.15
CA ASN A 71 12.34 12.96 -8.03
C ASN A 71 10.91 12.90 -8.58
N THR A 72 10.28 14.07 -8.67
CA THR A 72 8.88 14.21 -9.07
C THR A 72 8.63 13.93 -10.56
N ILE A 73 9.66 13.91 -11.41
CA ILE A 73 9.50 13.58 -12.83
C ILE A 73 9.21 12.09 -12.95
N ASN A 74 10.07 11.23 -12.39
CA ASN A 74 9.87 9.79 -12.40
C ASN A 74 8.55 9.37 -11.76
N TRP A 75 8.17 9.99 -10.64
CA TRP A 75 6.90 9.69 -9.97
C TRP A 75 5.65 9.97 -10.82
N LYS A 76 5.75 10.83 -11.84
CA LYS A 76 4.66 11.14 -12.78
C LYS A 76 4.74 10.31 -14.06
N GLU A 77 5.94 10.06 -14.54
CA GLU A 77 6.15 9.40 -15.84
C GLU A 77 6.20 7.87 -15.71
N ASP A 78 6.81 7.31 -14.66
CA ASP A 78 6.90 5.85 -14.53
C ASP A 78 5.54 5.13 -14.48
N PRO A 79 4.48 5.67 -13.83
CA PRO A 79 3.15 5.04 -13.91
C PRO A 79 2.59 4.97 -15.34
N ARG A 80 2.99 5.90 -16.23
CA ARG A 80 2.53 5.92 -17.63
C ARG A 80 3.00 4.71 -18.42
N ASP A 81 4.12 4.11 -18.03
CA ASP A 81 4.66 2.88 -18.64
C ASP A 81 3.71 1.67 -18.50
N TYR A 82 2.61 1.80 -17.72
CA TYR A 82 1.70 0.70 -17.40
C TYR A 82 0.25 0.92 -17.87
N ILE A 83 -0.13 2.12 -18.35
CA ILE A 83 -1.52 2.43 -18.71
C ILE A 83 -2.04 1.52 -19.83
N GLU A 84 -1.19 1.19 -20.81
CA GLU A 84 -1.57 0.36 -21.97
C GLU A 84 -1.28 -1.13 -21.76
N LYS A 85 -0.79 -1.54 -20.59
CA LYS A 85 -0.47 -2.94 -20.31
C LYS A 85 -1.74 -3.73 -19.97
N VAL A 86 -1.86 -4.90 -20.58
CA VAL A 86 -2.98 -5.81 -20.32
C VAL A 86 -2.77 -6.52 -18.97
N GLY A 87 -3.70 -6.34 -18.04
CA GLY A 87 -3.71 -7.07 -16.77
C GLY A 87 -4.00 -8.56 -16.97
N MET A 88 -3.19 -9.43 -16.36
CA MET A 88 -3.34 -10.89 -16.42
C MET A 88 -4.01 -11.49 -15.17
N PHE A 89 -4.30 -10.64 -14.18
CA PHE A 89 -4.83 -11.01 -12.88
C PHE A 89 -5.98 -10.09 -12.49
N GLY A 90 -6.97 -10.63 -11.78
CA GLY A 90 -8.05 -9.88 -11.15
C GLY A 90 -7.94 -9.90 -9.63
N ILE A 91 -8.37 -8.80 -9.00
CA ILE A 91 -8.58 -8.71 -7.55
C ILE A 91 -9.91 -7.98 -7.33
N SER A 92 -10.79 -8.57 -6.53
CA SER A 92 -11.96 -7.91 -5.97
C SER A 92 -11.99 -8.07 -4.45
N LEU A 93 -12.58 -7.08 -3.80
CA LEU A 93 -12.66 -6.95 -2.35
C LEU A 93 -14.10 -6.67 -1.97
N ASP A 94 -14.59 -7.39 -0.96
CA ASP A 94 -15.91 -7.19 -0.37
C ASP A 94 -15.84 -7.45 1.13
N GLY A 95 -16.45 -6.60 1.93
CA GLY A 95 -16.39 -6.72 3.38
C GLY A 95 -17.09 -5.61 4.13
N ALA A 96 -16.87 -5.57 5.44
CA ALA A 96 -17.46 -4.59 6.33
C ALA A 96 -16.50 -4.21 7.46
N ARG A 97 -16.72 -3.03 8.02
CA ARG A 97 -16.06 -2.54 9.23
C ARG A 97 -17.08 -2.31 10.33
N THR A 98 -16.78 -2.77 11.54
CA THR A 98 -17.55 -2.48 12.75
C THR A 98 -16.61 -1.89 13.79
N GLY A 99 -16.72 -0.58 14.03
CA GLY A 99 -15.77 0.11 14.91
C GLY A 99 -14.33 -0.02 14.39
N ASN A 100 -13.47 -0.65 15.20
CA ASN A 100 -12.05 -0.90 14.92
C ASN A 100 -11.78 -2.27 14.27
N ASP A 101 -12.83 -3.06 14.01
CA ASP A 101 -12.73 -4.39 13.42
C ASP A 101 -13.11 -4.35 11.95
N ILE A 102 -12.34 -5.06 11.11
CA ILE A 102 -12.67 -5.29 9.69
C ILE A 102 -12.77 -6.78 9.42
N THR A 103 -13.74 -7.15 8.59
CA THR A 103 -13.89 -8.49 8.03
C THR A 103 -14.15 -8.36 6.53
N PHE A 104 -13.36 -9.04 5.72
CA PHE A 104 -13.48 -8.95 4.25
C PHE A 104 -12.93 -10.18 3.56
N THR A 105 -13.28 -10.34 2.29
CA THR A 105 -12.76 -11.39 1.41
C THR A 105 -12.06 -10.75 0.23
N VAL A 106 -10.85 -11.27 -0.07
CA VAL A 106 -10.14 -11.02 -1.31
C VAL A 106 -10.46 -12.16 -2.27
N THR A 107 -11.04 -11.84 -3.43
CA THR A 107 -11.23 -12.80 -4.52
C THR A 107 -10.24 -12.47 -5.63
N MET A 108 -9.48 -13.46 -6.05
CA MET A 108 -8.44 -13.35 -7.07
C MET A 108 -8.71 -14.32 -8.21
N ASP A 109 -8.39 -13.90 -9.42
CA ASP A 109 -8.44 -14.73 -10.61
C ASP A 109 -7.23 -14.45 -11.51
N ALA A 110 -6.98 -15.36 -12.46
CA ALA A 110 -5.92 -15.22 -13.44
C ALA A 110 -6.40 -15.70 -14.81
N VAL A 111 -5.98 -15.00 -15.87
CA VAL A 111 -6.28 -15.41 -17.25
C VAL A 111 -5.59 -16.73 -17.60
N LYS A 112 -4.41 -16.98 -17.02
CA LYS A 112 -3.65 -18.23 -17.17
C LYS A 112 -3.30 -18.80 -15.80
N THR A 113 -3.32 -20.14 -15.70
CA THR A 113 -2.88 -20.84 -14.50
C THR A 113 -1.42 -20.49 -14.20
N THR A 114 -1.16 -20.09 -12.97
CA THR A 114 0.19 -19.72 -12.53
C THR A 114 1.01 -20.98 -12.27
N THR A 115 2.33 -20.84 -12.39
CA THR A 115 3.28 -21.92 -12.14
C THR A 115 4.27 -21.50 -11.08
N ASP A 116 4.86 -22.46 -10.37
CA ASP A 116 5.84 -22.22 -9.29
C ASP A 116 7.15 -21.57 -9.79
N SER A 117 7.28 -21.32 -11.10
CA SER A 117 8.39 -20.53 -11.67
C SER A 117 8.37 -19.06 -11.25
N GLN A 118 7.22 -18.54 -10.81
CA GLN A 118 7.06 -17.19 -10.28
C GLN A 118 6.86 -17.27 -8.76
N ASP A 119 7.50 -16.37 -8.01
CA ASP A 119 7.29 -16.24 -6.57
C ASP A 119 6.09 -15.31 -6.33
N LEU A 120 4.90 -15.75 -6.77
CA LEU A 120 3.68 -14.94 -6.65
C LEU A 120 3.19 -14.91 -5.21
N ARG A 121 2.93 -13.70 -4.73
CA ARG A 121 2.44 -13.47 -3.37
C ARG A 121 1.30 -12.48 -3.35
N LEU A 122 0.27 -12.81 -2.57
CA LEU A 122 -0.76 -11.88 -2.14
C LEU A 122 -0.23 -11.08 -0.94
N PHE A 123 -0.26 -9.77 -1.10
CA PHE A 123 -0.15 -8.84 0.00
C PHE A 123 -1.50 -8.19 0.26
N VAL A 124 -1.84 -8.06 1.54
CA VAL A 124 -2.99 -7.30 1.99
C VAL A 124 -2.55 -6.39 3.12
N ALA A 125 -2.83 -5.09 2.99
CA ALA A 125 -2.47 -4.08 3.95
C ALA A 125 -3.72 -3.40 4.52
N ALA A 126 -3.75 -3.19 5.83
CA ALA A 126 -4.58 -2.14 6.41
C ALA A 126 -3.86 -0.80 6.21
N VAL A 127 -4.57 0.20 5.73
CA VAL A 127 -4.03 1.51 5.35
C VAL A 127 -4.89 2.60 5.96
N MET A 128 -4.24 3.59 6.58
CA MET A 128 -4.90 4.79 7.07
C MET A 128 -4.81 5.88 6.03
N ASP A 129 -5.96 6.37 5.55
CA ASP A 129 -6.03 7.42 4.53
C ASP A 129 -5.31 8.70 4.98
N THR A 130 -5.56 9.17 6.20
CA THR A 130 -4.92 10.38 6.73
C THR A 130 -4.59 10.22 8.22
N ILE A 131 -3.32 10.44 8.55
CA ILE A 131 -2.79 10.58 9.91
C ILE A 131 -2.28 12.01 10.07
N LYS A 132 -2.76 12.70 11.11
CA LYS A 132 -2.32 14.03 11.51
C LYS A 132 -1.27 13.91 12.60
N TYR A 133 -0.04 14.33 12.30
CA TYR A 133 1.09 14.35 13.22
C TYR A 133 1.66 15.78 13.33
N PRO A 134 1.14 16.63 14.24
CA PRO A 134 1.58 18.02 14.37
C PRO A 134 3.05 18.17 14.79
N GLY A 135 3.61 17.20 15.50
CA GLY A 135 4.99 17.21 16.01
C GLY A 135 6.07 16.88 14.96
N SER A 136 5.69 16.73 13.68
CA SER A 136 6.61 16.32 12.63
C SER A 136 7.76 17.32 12.41
N ALA A 137 8.99 16.86 12.63
CA ALA A 137 10.20 17.69 12.58
C ALA A 137 10.50 18.29 11.19
N ASN A 138 9.98 17.70 10.12
CA ASN A 138 10.15 18.18 8.75
C ASN A 138 9.00 19.11 8.28
N GLY A 139 8.04 19.43 9.15
CA GLY A 139 6.89 20.26 8.86
C GLY A 139 5.77 19.58 8.05
N LEU A 140 5.94 18.31 7.65
CA LEU A 140 4.86 17.52 7.04
C LEU A 140 3.97 16.98 8.14
N THR A 141 2.85 17.65 8.40
CA THR A 141 1.94 17.32 9.50
C THR A 141 0.79 16.40 9.10
N GLU A 142 0.58 16.19 7.80
CA GLU A 142 -0.43 15.28 7.26
C GLU A 142 0.25 14.17 6.44
N HIS A 143 0.09 12.94 6.91
CA HIS A 143 0.60 11.75 6.26
C HIS A 143 -0.57 10.97 5.71
N HIS A 144 -0.50 10.62 4.43
CA HIS A 144 -1.62 9.97 3.77
C HIS A 144 -1.27 8.57 3.30
N ASN A 145 -2.28 7.70 3.23
CA ASN A 145 -2.16 6.31 2.81
C ASN A 145 -1.03 5.56 3.54
N ALA A 146 -0.88 5.80 4.84
CA ALA A 146 0.12 5.12 5.65
C ALA A 146 -0.27 3.67 5.86
N VAL A 147 0.65 2.74 5.56
CA VAL A 147 0.43 1.32 5.84
C VAL A 147 0.58 1.10 7.34
N ILE A 148 -0.45 0.56 7.97
CA ILE A 148 -0.48 0.36 9.43
C ILE A 148 -0.28 -1.11 9.82
N GLU A 149 -0.66 -2.05 8.95
CA GLU A 149 -0.44 -3.48 9.15
C GLU A 149 -0.39 -4.26 7.83
N LEU A 150 0.41 -5.33 7.76
CA LEU A 150 0.38 -6.33 6.68
C LEU A 150 -0.33 -7.60 7.14
N LEU A 151 -1.54 -7.82 6.63
CA LEU A 151 -2.47 -8.87 7.07
C LEU A 151 -2.09 -10.27 6.53
N THR A 152 -1.23 -10.34 5.51
CA THR A 152 -0.66 -11.59 4.99
C THR A 152 0.76 -11.88 5.50
N GLY A 153 1.21 -11.15 6.52
CA GLY A 153 2.56 -11.23 7.06
C GLY A 153 3.58 -10.40 6.26
N LEU A 154 4.78 -10.24 6.83
CA LEU A 154 5.80 -9.30 6.35
C LEU A 154 6.34 -9.62 4.95
N THR A 155 6.21 -10.88 4.54
CA THR A 155 6.69 -11.39 3.26
C THR A 155 5.56 -11.75 2.30
N GLY A 156 4.31 -11.46 2.66
CA GLY A 156 3.12 -11.84 1.90
C GLY A 156 2.80 -13.33 1.96
N LYS A 157 1.61 -13.69 1.47
CA LYS A 157 1.15 -15.08 1.37
C LYS A 157 1.46 -15.61 -0.03
N SER A 158 2.18 -16.71 -0.15
CA SER A 158 2.39 -17.37 -1.45
C SER A 158 1.06 -17.86 -2.02
N ILE A 159 0.84 -17.64 -3.32
CA ILE A 159 -0.40 -17.99 -4.02
C ILE A 159 -0.11 -18.74 -5.31
N ASN A 160 -1.05 -19.61 -5.68
CA ASN A 160 -1.15 -20.22 -7.00
C ASN A 160 -2.60 -20.07 -7.47
N LEU A 161 -2.79 -19.51 -8.67
CA LEU A 161 -4.09 -19.22 -9.25
C LEU A 161 -4.36 -20.13 -10.44
N ILE A 162 -5.58 -20.64 -10.54
CA ILE A 162 -6.01 -21.54 -11.61
C ILE A 162 -6.90 -20.77 -12.58
N SER A 163 -6.59 -20.80 -13.87
CA SER A 163 -7.40 -20.14 -14.88
C SER A 163 -8.84 -20.66 -14.88
N GLY A 164 -9.81 -19.75 -14.96
CA GLY A 164 -11.23 -20.06 -14.94
C GLY A 164 -11.81 -20.37 -13.55
N SER A 165 -11.05 -20.17 -12.47
CA SER A 165 -11.52 -20.35 -11.09
C SER A 165 -11.11 -19.17 -10.21
N ASP A 166 -12.01 -18.79 -9.31
CA ASP A 166 -11.73 -17.83 -8.25
C ASP A 166 -10.94 -18.49 -7.12
N THR A 167 -9.94 -17.79 -6.59
CA THR A 167 -9.27 -18.08 -5.32
C THR A 167 -9.70 -17.05 -4.29
N LYS A 168 -10.15 -17.50 -3.11
CA LYS A 168 -10.69 -16.62 -2.07
C LYS A 168 -9.89 -16.70 -0.79
N GLU A 169 -9.61 -15.55 -0.20
CA GLU A 169 -8.91 -15.39 1.07
C GLU A 169 -9.72 -14.48 1.99
N SER A 170 -10.16 -14.99 3.13
CA SER A 170 -10.94 -14.22 4.09
C SER A 170 -10.06 -13.74 5.24
N PHE A 171 -10.27 -12.49 5.64
CA PHE A 171 -9.51 -11.81 6.67
C PHE A 171 -10.45 -11.30 7.77
N THR A 172 -9.98 -11.37 9.00
CA THR A 172 -10.55 -10.64 10.14
C THR A 172 -9.39 -10.00 10.88
N TRP A 173 -9.51 -8.70 11.14
CA TRP A 173 -8.46 -7.93 11.78
C TRP A 173 -9.05 -6.85 12.68
N THR A 174 -8.41 -6.64 13.81
CA THR A 174 -8.73 -5.58 14.77
C THR A 174 -7.58 -4.61 14.84
N MET A 175 -7.88 -3.32 14.87
CA MET A 175 -6.86 -2.28 15.01
C MET A 175 -6.02 -2.48 16.27
N ARG A 176 -4.70 -2.43 16.09
CA ARG A 176 -3.74 -2.58 17.18
C ARG A 176 -3.76 -1.37 18.11
N SER A 177 -3.52 -1.60 19.39
CA SER A 177 -3.53 -0.57 20.43
C SER A 177 -2.53 0.56 20.20
N GLU A 178 -1.42 0.30 19.51
CA GLU A 178 -0.42 1.31 19.15
C GLU A 178 -0.97 2.40 18.24
N TRP A 179 -2.11 2.17 17.58
CA TRP A 179 -2.79 3.16 16.77
C TRP A 179 -3.94 3.85 17.52
N ILE A 180 -4.52 3.20 18.53
CA ILE A 180 -5.70 3.71 19.24
C ILE A 180 -5.26 4.76 20.26
N ASP A 181 -5.88 5.94 20.23
CA ASP A 181 -5.64 7.05 21.17
C ASP A 181 -4.15 7.41 21.34
N HIS A 182 -3.37 7.33 20.26
CA HIS A 182 -1.94 7.63 20.30
C HIS A 182 -1.69 9.10 20.71
N PRO A 183 -0.73 9.40 21.62
CA PRO A 183 -0.54 10.75 22.13
C PRO A 183 0.00 11.74 21.09
N ASP A 184 0.82 11.26 20.15
CA ASP A 184 1.50 12.15 19.20
C ASP A 184 0.72 12.41 17.90
N PHE A 185 -0.23 11.55 17.53
CA PHE A 185 -0.93 11.64 16.26
C PHE A 185 -2.40 11.27 16.39
N SER A 186 -3.21 11.74 15.43
CA SER A 186 -4.63 11.44 15.36
C SER A 186 -5.01 11.01 13.94
N TRP A 187 -6.12 10.27 13.84
CA TRP A 187 -6.67 9.78 12.57
C TRP A 187 -8.18 9.63 12.72
N GLN A 188 -8.88 9.37 11.62
CA GLN A 188 -10.32 9.11 11.61
C GLN A 188 -10.59 7.71 11.11
N ILE A 189 -11.44 6.95 11.82
CA ILE A 189 -11.73 5.56 11.47
C ILE A 189 -12.38 5.39 10.10
N SER A 190 -13.09 6.40 9.61
CA SER A 190 -13.62 6.43 8.24
C SER A 190 -12.52 6.49 7.17
N GLY A 191 -11.29 6.83 7.54
CA GLY A 191 -10.13 6.75 6.66
C GLY A 191 -9.49 5.37 6.60
N LEU A 192 -9.95 4.39 7.38
CA LEU A 192 -9.41 3.04 7.34
C LEU A 192 -9.87 2.33 6.06
N LYS A 193 -8.92 1.85 5.28
CA LYS A 193 -9.15 1.06 4.07
C LYS A 193 -8.22 -0.15 4.02
N VAL A 194 -8.51 -1.07 3.11
CA VAL A 194 -7.60 -2.17 2.76
C VAL A 194 -7.09 -2.01 1.34
N VAL A 195 -5.82 -2.38 1.15
CA VAL A 195 -5.19 -2.46 -0.17
C VAL A 195 -4.65 -3.87 -0.34
N ALA A 196 -5.11 -4.56 -1.38
CA ALA A 196 -4.62 -5.88 -1.76
C ALA A 196 -3.87 -5.81 -3.09
N TRP A 197 -2.73 -6.48 -3.19
CA TRP A 197 -1.97 -6.55 -4.44
C TRP A 197 -1.31 -7.91 -4.63
N ILE A 198 -1.18 -8.31 -5.89
CA ILE A 198 -0.40 -9.47 -6.32
C ILE A 198 0.98 -8.98 -6.73
N GLN A 199 2.02 -9.56 -6.14
CA GLN A 199 3.41 -9.21 -6.42
C GLN A 199 4.18 -10.46 -6.83
N ASP A 200 4.99 -10.38 -7.88
CA ASP A 200 6.11 -11.30 -8.07
C ASP A 200 7.23 -10.86 -7.12
N TYR A 201 7.41 -11.63 -6.05
CA TYR A 201 8.28 -11.25 -4.94
C TYR A 201 9.76 -11.28 -5.32
N LYS A 202 10.14 -12.05 -6.35
CA LYS A 202 11.54 -12.18 -6.79
C LYS A 202 12.03 -10.91 -7.48
N ASN A 203 11.21 -10.34 -8.36
CA ASN A 203 11.57 -9.17 -9.15
C ASN A 203 10.91 -7.86 -8.69
N LYS A 204 10.03 -7.93 -7.68
CA LYS A 204 9.27 -6.83 -7.07
C LYS A 204 8.09 -6.32 -7.90
N ASP A 205 7.82 -6.92 -9.05
CA ASP A 205 6.76 -6.46 -9.96
C ASP A 205 5.39 -6.56 -9.28
N ILE A 206 4.63 -5.47 -9.31
CA ILE A 206 3.24 -5.46 -8.88
C ILE A 206 2.36 -5.71 -10.11
N LEU A 207 1.59 -6.79 -10.07
CA LEU A 207 0.88 -7.34 -11.22
C LEU A 207 -0.60 -6.96 -11.26
N GLN A 208 -1.18 -6.70 -10.08
CA GLN A 208 -2.54 -6.20 -9.91
C GLN A 208 -2.69 -5.59 -8.51
N VAL A 209 -3.53 -4.57 -8.37
CA VAL A 209 -3.84 -3.92 -7.10
C VAL A 209 -5.32 -3.55 -7.03
N ARG A 210 -5.90 -3.63 -5.83
CA ARG A 210 -7.24 -3.13 -5.54
C ARG A 210 -7.27 -2.51 -4.16
N GLU A 211 -7.95 -1.39 -4.02
CA GLU A 211 -8.30 -0.83 -2.72
C GLU A 211 -9.80 -0.95 -2.44
N TYR A 212 -10.15 -0.99 -1.16
CA TYR A 212 -11.52 -1.04 -0.69
C TYR A 212 -11.68 -0.21 0.58
N LEU A 213 -12.61 0.75 0.51
CA LEU A 213 -13.08 1.54 1.64
C LEU A 213 -14.32 0.86 2.21
N PHE A 214 -14.45 0.85 3.54
CA PHE A 214 -15.54 0.17 4.25
C PHE A 214 -16.76 1.08 4.52
N ASP A 215 -16.89 2.15 3.74
CA ASP A 215 -17.87 3.23 3.93
C ASP A 215 -19.29 2.84 3.51
#